data_AF-K2JPA4-F1
#
_entry.id   AF-K2JPA4-F1
#
_cell.length_a   1.000
_cell.length_b   1.000
_cell.length_c   1.000
_cell.angle_alpha   90.00
_cell.angle_beta   90.00
_cell.angle_gamma   90.00
#
_symmetry.space_group_name_H-M   'P 1'
#
loop_
_entity.id
_entity.type
_entity.pdbx_description
1 polymer ?
#
loop_
_entity_poly.entity_id
_entity_poly.type
_entity_poly.pdbx_seq_one_letter_code
_entity_poly.pdbx_strand_id
1 'polypeptide(L)'
;MTVEGILANFMQQQGPLVFKCAQSRAHLANQIRDRVKSPWTIRQRAASLCGPVVFMQCLAQKHPAAYAQFVVDMASKGEASLGRLKVKPSKACRDWLANPNDWGPPASADWIALASLRDSSNTFFAYDEASDQFAGITLPSRLRNWFRQTGLYSEVEESTNLLFDKSMKNFFEAVSAKKAGKQVCLFIGARLLQPAGNPKKGKFPADHWVIMPSETKILLGGKPIGTVVTNLQDPENRKALKAMTLTFDVQTWGDPAMAVDQGRKGLTLEDFLDFYYGYISIR
;
A
#
# COMPACT_ATOMS: atom_id res chain seq x y z
N MET A 1 -7.06 22.86 8.81
CA MET A 1 -5.89 23.53 8.21
C MET A 1 -5.65 22.93 6.83
N THR A 2 -5.35 23.73 5.80
CA THR A 2 -5.05 23.24 4.44
C THR A 2 -3.61 22.71 4.36
N VAL A 3 -3.30 21.91 3.34
CA VAL A 3 -1.92 21.43 3.09
C VAL A 3 -0.94 22.59 2.95
N GLU A 4 -1.26 23.59 2.12
CA GLU A 4 -0.38 24.74 1.93
C GLU A 4 -0.20 25.57 3.21
N GLY A 5 -1.24 25.67 4.06
CA GLY A 5 -1.10 26.31 5.38
C GLY A 5 -0.15 25.55 6.31
N ILE A 6 -0.24 24.21 6.33
CA ILE A 6 0.69 23.36 7.09
C ILE A 6 2.13 23.55 6.59
N LEU A 7 2.34 23.53 5.27
CA LEU A 7 3.66 23.65 4.67
C LEU A 7 4.26 25.05 4.85
N ALA A 8 3.46 26.11 4.72
CA ALA A 8 3.89 27.48 4.97
C ALA A 8 4.37 27.66 6.42
N ASN A 9 3.59 27.18 7.38
CA ASN A 9 3.97 27.19 8.79
C ASN A 9 5.25 26.38 9.03
N PHE A 10 5.35 25.18 8.45
CA PHE A 10 6.53 24.34 8.56
C PHE A 10 7.79 25.05 8.06
N MET A 11 7.74 25.72 6.91
CA MET A 11 8.91 26.43 6.37
C MET A 11 9.40 27.60 7.23
N GLN A 12 8.55 28.16 8.09
CA GLN A 12 8.91 29.25 9.02
C GLN A 12 9.44 28.74 10.37
N GLN A 13 9.32 27.43 10.67
CA GLN A 13 9.79 26.86 11.93
C GLN A 13 11.31 26.97 12.07
N GLN A 14 11.75 27.40 13.25
CA GLN A 14 13.14 27.45 13.64
C GLN A 14 13.61 26.13 14.27
N GLY A 15 14.92 25.95 14.35
CA GLY A 15 15.55 24.75 14.92
C GLY A 15 15.78 23.62 13.92
N PRO A 16 16.61 22.63 14.30
CA PRO A 16 17.05 21.58 13.40
C PRO A 16 15.93 20.62 13.01
N LEU A 17 16.07 19.99 11.86
CA LEU A 17 15.28 18.82 11.47
C LEU A 17 15.81 17.60 12.22
N VAL A 18 14.90 16.76 12.72
CA VAL A 18 15.26 15.60 13.54
C VAL A 18 15.86 14.47 12.69
N PHE A 19 15.48 14.39 11.41
CA PHE A 19 15.94 13.34 10.50
C PHE A 19 17.13 13.80 9.67
N LYS A 20 18.23 13.04 9.70
CA LYS A 20 19.45 13.36 8.95
C LYS A 20 19.27 13.33 7.43
N CYS A 21 18.35 12.52 6.94
CA CYS A 21 18.02 12.47 5.52
C CYS A 21 17.29 13.71 5.00
N ALA A 22 16.81 14.60 5.87
CA ALA A 22 16.08 15.81 5.49
C ALA A 22 17.03 17.00 5.29
N GLN A 23 17.20 17.43 4.04
CA GLN A 23 18.15 18.50 3.68
C GLN A 23 17.71 19.89 4.18
N SER A 24 16.46 20.27 3.91
CA SER A 24 15.89 21.53 4.34
C SER A 24 14.37 21.45 4.42
N ARG A 25 13.75 22.38 5.15
CA ARG A 25 12.28 22.45 5.27
C ARG A 25 11.62 22.72 3.92
N ALA A 26 12.19 23.62 3.11
CA ALA A 26 11.67 23.93 1.79
C ALA A 26 11.73 22.70 0.86
N HIS A 27 12.85 21.96 0.87
CA HIS A 27 12.99 20.74 0.08
C HIS A 27 11.97 19.68 0.52
N LEU A 28 11.84 19.45 1.82
CA LEU A 28 10.88 18.49 2.35
C LEU A 28 9.42 18.90 2.07
N ALA A 29 9.10 20.18 2.18
CA ALA A 29 7.77 20.71 1.85
C ALA A 29 7.40 20.47 0.39
N ASN A 30 8.34 20.66 -0.54
CA ASN A 30 8.13 20.34 -1.95
C ASN A 30 7.87 18.85 -2.17
N GLN A 31 8.66 17.98 -1.53
CA GLN A 31 8.42 16.54 -1.61
C GLN A 31 7.03 16.19 -1.08
N ILE A 32 6.63 16.70 0.09
CA ILE A 32 5.27 16.46 0.65
C ILE A 32 4.20 16.91 -0.32
N ARG A 33 4.34 18.10 -0.94
CA ARG A 33 3.40 18.61 -1.93
C ARG A 33 3.28 17.68 -3.14
N ASP A 34 4.40 17.16 -3.65
CA ASP A 34 4.39 16.22 -4.76
C ASP A 34 3.62 14.94 -4.42
N ARG A 35 3.78 14.40 -3.20
CA ARG A 35 3.09 13.18 -2.75
C ARG A 35 1.60 13.43 -2.53
N VAL A 36 1.22 14.59 -2.02
CA VAL A 36 -0.19 14.98 -1.91
C VAL A 36 -0.83 15.09 -3.30
N LYS A 37 -0.13 15.71 -4.26
CA LYS A 37 -0.60 15.86 -5.65
C LYS A 37 -0.68 14.50 -6.38
N SER A 38 0.28 13.62 -6.13
CA SER A 38 0.40 12.33 -6.79
C SER A 38 0.77 11.23 -5.78
N PRO A 39 -0.21 10.72 -5.00
CA PRO A 39 0.06 9.76 -3.92
C PRO A 39 0.82 8.51 -4.37
N TRP A 40 0.57 8.01 -5.58
CA TRP A 40 1.27 6.83 -6.13
C TRP A 40 2.80 6.99 -6.23
N THR A 41 3.32 8.23 -6.15
CA THR A 41 4.76 8.52 -6.15
C THR A 41 5.44 8.25 -4.80
N ILE A 42 4.67 8.04 -3.72
CA ILE A 42 5.17 7.53 -2.44
C ILE A 42 5.75 6.14 -2.69
N ARG A 43 7.05 5.98 -2.47
CA ARG A 43 7.78 4.77 -2.87
C ARG A 43 8.76 4.31 -1.80
N GLN A 44 8.75 3.01 -1.53
CA GLN A 44 9.68 2.33 -0.63
C GLN A 44 11.09 2.12 -1.23
N ARG A 45 11.22 2.18 -2.56
CA ARG A 45 12.42 1.77 -3.30
C ARG A 45 12.81 0.32 -2.95
N ALA A 46 14.08 0.04 -2.68
CA ALA A 46 14.54 -1.30 -2.32
C ALA A 46 14.16 -1.76 -0.90
N ALA A 47 13.47 -0.94 -0.10
CA ALA A 47 13.09 -1.31 1.27
C ALA A 47 11.77 -2.11 1.30
N SER A 48 11.66 -3.08 2.22
CA SER A 48 10.44 -3.88 2.45
C SER A 48 9.35 -3.08 3.20
N LEU A 49 8.80 -2.04 2.55
CA LEU A 49 7.83 -1.09 3.15
C LEU A 49 6.52 -0.98 2.36
N CYS A 50 6.10 -2.01 1.63
CA CYS A 50 4.86 -1.97 0.84
C CYS A 50 3.60 -1.73 1.68
N GLY A 51 3.54 -2.28 2.89
CA GLY A 51 2.47 -1.98 3.85
C GLY A 51 2.39 -0.49 4.24
N PRO A 52 3.49 0.12 4.75
CA PRO A 52 3.55 1.57 4.95
C PRO A 52 3.23 2.39 3.70
N VAL A 53 3.66 1.95 2.51
CA VAL A 53 3.36 2.63 1.25
C VAL A 53 1.85 2.68 1.04
N VAL A 54 1.16 1.53 1.08
CA VAL A 54 -0.28 1.54 0.84
C VAL A 54 -1.05 2.33 1.89
N PHE A 55 -0.60 2.32 3.15
CA PHE A 55 -1.19 3.17 4.19
C PHE A 55 -1.01 4.67 3.88
N MET A 56 0.21 5.11 3.58
CA MET A 56 0.52 6.52 3.34
C MET A 56 -0.07 7.03 2.03
N GLN A 57 -0.13 6.21 0.98
CA GLN A 57 -0.84 6.54 -0.26
C GLN A 57 -2.32 6.74 -0.01
N CYS A 58 -2.96 5.83 0.72
CA CYS A 58 -4.37 5.97 1.08
C CYS A 58 -4.64 7.26 1.87
N LEU A 59 -3.80 7.53 2.87
CA LEU A 59 -3.87 8.72 3.71
C LEU A 59 -3.65 10.01 2.89
N ALA A 60 -2.63 10.07 2.05
CA ALA A 60 -2.36 11.23 1.21
C ALA A 60 -3.50 11.49 0.22
N GLN A 61 -4.15 10.44 -0.30
CA GLN A 61 -5.24 10.57 -1.25
C GLN A 61 -6.55 11.07 -0.62
N LYS A 62 -6.94 10.56 0.56
CA LYS A 62 -8.23 10.93 1.20
C LYS A 62 -8.11 12.01 2.28
N HIS A 63 -6.99 12.05 2.98
CA HIS A 63 -6.74 12.98 4.08
C HIS A 63 -5.38 13.66 3.91
N PRO A 64 -5.17 14.42 2.81
CA PRO A 64 -3.87 14.99 2.45
C PRO A 64 -3.28 15.90 3.53
N ALA A 65 -4.12 16.64 4.26
CA ALA A 65 -3.68 17.46 5.39
C ALA A 65 -3.12 16.61 6.55
N ALA A 66 -3.73 15.44 6.83
CA ALA A 66 -3.24 14.54 7.87
C ALA A 66 -1.90 13.90 7.48
N TYR A 67 -1.73 13.51 6.21
CA TYR A 67 -0.44 13.07 5.69
C TYR A 67 0.63 14.16 5.80
N ALA A 68 0.34 15.38 5.34
CA ALA A 68 1.29 16.48 5.40
C ALA A 68 1.71 16.82 6.84
N GLN A 69 0.72 16.89 7.76
CA GLN A 69 0.97 17.14 9.17
C GLN A 69 1.80 16.03 9.82
N PHE A 70 1.53 14.77 9.48
CA PHE A 70 2.31 13.63 9.98
C PHE A 70 3.80 13.74 9.62
N VAL A 71 4.12 14.03 8.35
CA VAL A 71 5.51 14.16 7.90
C VAL A 71 6.18 15.38 8.53
N VAL A 72 5.46 16.50 8.64
CA VAL A 72 5.96 17.73 9.30
C VAL A 72 6.26 17.50 10.78
N ASP A 73 5.35 16.88 11.52
CA ASP A 73 5.54 16.60 12.95
C ASP A 73 6.69 15.63 13.16
N MET A 74 6.79 14.58 12.35
CA MET A 74 7.96 13.70 12.38
C MET A 74 9.26 14.47 12.15
N ALA A 75 9.32 15.28 11.09
CA ALA A 75 10.54 15.99 10.72
C ALA A 75 10.97 17.03 11.77
N SER A 76 10.02 17.67 12.46
CA SER A 76 10.30 18.70 13.45
C SER A 76 10.44 18.19 14.89
N LYS A 77 9.72 17.12 15.26
CA LYS A 77 9.61 16.63 16.65
C LYS A 77 10.18 15.23 16.85
N GLY A 78 10.34 14.46 15.76
CA GLY A 78 10.75 13.06 15.81
C GLY A 78 9.65 12.09 16.23
N GLU A 79 8.42 12.57 16.36
CA GLU A 79 7.22 11.80 16.67
C GLU A 79 5.99 12.48 16.08
N ALA A 80 4.96 11.70 15.76
CA ALA A 80 3.69 12.19 15.24
C ALA A 80 2.53 11.31 15.71
N SER A 81 1.31 11.83 15.62
CA SER A 81 0.10 11.08 15.91
C SER A 81 -0.92 11.24 14.77
N LEU A 82 -1.54 10.13 14.39
CA LEU A 82 -2.72 10.10 13.53
C LEU A 82 -3.86 9.52 14.36
N GLY A 83 -4.70 10.40 14.95
CA GLY A 83 -5.69 9.97 15.94
C GLY A 83 -5.03 9.24 17.11
N ARG A 84 -5.38 7.96 17.31
CA ARG A 84 -4.79 7.09 18.34
C ARG A 84 -3.50 6.40 17.90
N LEU A 85 -3.15 6.44 16.61
CA LEU A 85 -1.91 5.86 16.10
C LEU A 85 -0.75 6.80 16.44
N LYS A 86 -0.03 6.48 17.52
CA LYS A 86 1.19 7.19 17.91
C LYS A 86 2.37 6.56 17.20
N VAL A 87 3.23 7.38 16.60
CA VAL A 87 4.42 6.93 15.89
C VAL A 87 5.62 7.70 16.43
N LYS A 88 6.58 6.95 16.97
CA LYS A 88 7.85 7.46 17.48
C LYS A 88 8.96 6.48 17.09
N PRO A 89 9.69 6.75 16.00
CA PRO A 89 10.78 5.89 15.57
C PRO A 89 11.98 5.95 16.51
N SER A 90 12.81 4.92 16.45
CA SER A 90 14.10 4.79 17.08
C SER A 90 15.09 5.86 16.58
N LYS A 91 16.15 6.11 17.35
CA LYS A 91 17.23 7.01 16.93
C LYS A 91 17.91 6.53 15.64
N ALA A 92 18.05 5.21 15.46
CA ALA A 92 18.65 4.62 14.27
C ALA A 92 17.85 4.96 13.00
N CYS A 93 16.52 4.89 13.06
CA CYS A 93 15.66 5.28 11.95
C CYS A 93 15.79 6.78 11.58
N ARG A 94 15.92 7.66 12.58
CA ARG A 94 16.07 9.11 12.36
C ARG A 94 17.46 9.51 11.86
N ASP A 95 18.48 8.79 12.31
CA ASP A 95 19.87 9.00 11.94
C ASP A 95 20.27 8.33 10.62
N TRP A 96 19.35 7.57 10.01
CA TRP A 96 19.60 6.93 8.73
C TRP A 96 19.95 7.97 7.67
N LEU A 97 21.01 7.66 6.94
CA LEU A 97 21.44 8.36 5.74
C LEU A 97 21.50 7.33 4.63
N ALA A 98 20.99 7.71 3.47
CA ALA A 98 21.13 6.90 2.27
C ALA A 98 22.61 6.66 1.98
N ASN A 99 22.98 5.41 1.70
CA ASN A 99 24.30 5.16 1.13
C ASN A 99 24.27 5.67 -0.32
N PRO A 100 25.22 6.51 -0.76
CA PRO A 100 25.28 6.99 -2.15
C PRO A 100 25.36 5.85 -3.19
N ASN A 101 25.83 4.68 -2.77
CA ASN A 101 25.92 3.48 -3.60
C ASN A 101 24.63 2.64 -3.61
N ASP A 102 23.63 2.99 -2.79
CA ASP A 102 22.32 2.34 -2.85
C ASP A 102 21.62 2.74 -4.15
N TRP A 103 21.03 1.76 -4.84
CA TRP A 103 20.24 1.98 -6.04
C TRP A 103 18.96 2.77 -5.74
N GLY A 104 19.09 4.11 -5.76
CA GLY A 104 17.99 5.06 -5.66
C GLY A 104 17.31 5.05 -4.29
N PRO A 105 17.88 5.72 -3.27
CA PRO A 105 17.24 5.82 -1.97
C PRO A 105 15.85 6.46 -2.05
N PRO A 106 14.95 6.15 -1.10
CA PRO A 106 13.68 6.86 -0.99
C PRO A 106 13.94 8.36 -0.76
N ALA A 107 13.01 9.19 -1.24
CA ALA A 107 13.08 10.61 -0.93
C ALA A 107 12.92 10.81 0.58
N SER A 108 13.44 11.91 1.14
CA SER A 108 13.37 12.20 2.57
C SER A 108 11.96 12.08 3.14
N ALA A 109 10.94 12.63 2.46
CA ALA A 109 9.53 12.50 2.85
C ALA A 109 9.06 11.04 2.88
N ASP A 110 9.50 10.23 1.91
CA ASP A 110 9.14 8.82 1.83
C ASP A 110 9.82 8.03 2.97
N TRP A 111 11.11 8.26 3.25
CA TRP A 111 11.79 7.62 4.39
C TRP A 111 11.13 8.01 5.72
N ILE A 112 10.96 9.32 5.96
CA ILE A 112 10.34 9.86 7.17
C ILE A 112 8.94 9.28 7.38
N ALA A 113 8.13 9.15 6.32
CA ALA A 113 6.79 8.61 6.46
C ALA A 113 6.79 7.09 6.68
N LEU A 114 7.48 6.36 5.81
CA LEU A 114 7.37 4.91 5.68
C LEU A 114 8.19 4.16 6.73
N ALA A 115 9.46 4.54 6.89
CA ALA A 115 10.36 3.89 7.84
C ALA A 115 9.93 4.19 9.28
N SER A 116 9.47 5.41 9.57
CA SER A 116 9.00 5.76 10.92
C SER A 116 7.78 4.96 11.35
N LEU A 117 6.80 4.78 10.45
CA LEU A 117 5.62 3.97 10.74
C LEU A 117 6.00 2.51 11.00
N ARG A 118 6.89 1.95 10.17
CA ARG A 118 7.38 0.56 10.31
C ARG A 118 8.14 0.37 11.62
N ASP A 119 9.15 1.19 11.86
CA ASP A 119 10.06 1.08 13.00
C ASP A 119 9.28 1.24 14.32
N SER A 120 8.41 2.24 14.42
CA SER A 120 7.59 2.41 15.62
C SER A 120 6.62 1.25 15.84
N SER A 121 6.05 0.68 14.78
CA SER A 121 5.13 -0.46 14.91
C SER A 121 5.82 -1.75 15.37
N ASN A 122 7.12 -1.90 15.11
CA ASN A 122 7.91 -2.99 15.68
C ASN A 122 8.10 -2.85 17.19
N THR A 123 8.12 -1.61 17.72
CA THR A 123 8.19 -1.36 19.16
C THR A 123 6.84 -1.48 19.88
N PHE A 124 5.72 -1.23 19.18
CA PHE A 124 4.36 -1.30 19.75
C PHE A 124 3.74 -2.71 19.71
N PHE A 125 4.19 -3.57 18.80
CA PHE A 125 3.69 -4.93 18.63
C PHE A 125 4.87 -5.89 18.49
N ALA A 126 5.53 -6.17 19.61
CA ALA A 126 6.24 -7.43 19.79
C ALA A 126 5.17 -8.53 19.78
N TYR A 127 4.82 -9.00 18.59
CA TYR A 127 4.05 -10.22 18.43
C TYR A 127 4.99 -11.21 17.78
N ASP A 128 5.39 -12.16 18.61
CA ASP A 128 6.14 -13.36 18.28
C ASP A 128 5.36 -14.22 17.28
N GLU A 129 6.13 -14.94 16.47
CA GLU A 129 5.69 -15.89 15.43
C GLU A 129 5.13 -15.28 14.13
N ALA A 130 5.98 -14.52 13.44
CA ALA A 130 5.98 -14.58 11.98
C ALA A 130 6.91 -15.74 11.59
N SER A 131 6.34 -16.83 11.07
CA SER A 131 7.12 -17.85 10.38
C SER A 131 8.11 -17.18 9.40
N ASP A 132 9.30 -17.76 9.25
CA ASP A 132 10.41 -17.26 8.41
C ASP A 132 10.01 -16.83 6.98
N GLN A 133 8.82 -17.24 6.54
CA GLN A 133 8.20 -16.92 5.27
C GLN A 133 7.63 -15.48 5.16
N PHE A 134 7.40 -14.78 6.27
CA PHE A 134 6.82 -13.42 6.32
C PHE A 134 7.77 -12.34 6.89
N ALA A 135 9.06 -12.64 7.03
CA ALA A 135 10.05 -11.73 7.59
C ALA A 135 10.17 -10.43 6.75
N GLY A 136 9.39 -9.40 7.10
CA GLY A 136 9.45 -8.08 6.46
C GLY A 136 8.11 -7.52 5.98
N ILE A 137 7.08 -8.34 5.73
CA ILE A 137 5.78 -7.84 5.27
C ILE A 137 4.99 -7.18 6.40
N THR A 138 4.08 -6.25 6.09
CA THR A 138 3.10 -5.78 7.06
C THR A 138 1.92 -6.73 7.05
N LEU A 139 1.66 -7.39 8.17
CA LEU A 139 0.51 -8.30 8.29
C LEU A 139 -0.82 -7.54 8.07
N PRO A 140 -1.84 -8.19 7.48
CA PRO A 140 -3.15 -7.56 7.26
C PRO A 140 -3.77 -6.97 8.52
N SER A 141 -3.73 -7.70 9.63
CA SER A 141 -4.24 -7.24 10.93
C SER A 141 -3.58 -5.94 11.40
N ARG A 142 -2.28 -5.79 11.12
CA ARG A 142 -1.50 -4.59 11.44
C ARG A 142 -1.89 -3.41 10.54
N LEU A 143 -1.99 -3.63 9.23
CA LEU A 143 -2.42 -2.60 8.29
C LEU A 143 -3.85 -2.12 8.60
N ARG A 144 -4.78 -3.05 8.88
CA ARG A 144 -6.13 -2.74 9.35
C ARG A 144 -6.10 -1.90 10.64
N ASN A 145 -5.28 -2.30 11.60
CA ASN A 145 -5.18 -1.59 12.88
C ASN A 145 -4.69 -0.15 12.69
N TRP A 146 -3.69 0.09 11.84
CA TRP A 146 -3.26 1.45 11.51
C TRP A 146 -4.41 2.30 10.99
N PHE A 147 -5.18 1.81 10.00
CA PHE A 147 -6.33 2.53 9.48
C PHE A 147 -7.37 2.84 10.56
N ARG A 148 -7.73 1.86 11.40
CA ARG A 148 -8.70 2.04 12.49
C ARG A 148 -8.23 3.02 13.57
N GLN A 149 -6.94 3.01 13.90
CA GLN A 149 -6.39 3.88 14.92
C GLN A 149 -6.35 5.34 14.50
N THR A 150 -6.32 5.63 13.19
CA THR A 150 -6.40 7.01 12.71
C THR A 150 -7.69 7.71 13.12
N GLY A 151 -8.81 6.97 13.19
CA GLY A 151 -10.15 7.55 13.34
C GLY A 151 -10.60 8.40 12.15
N LEU A 152 -9.86 8.38 11.03
CA LEU A 152 -10.16 9.18 9.84
C LEU A 152 -11.09 8.44 8.85
N TYR A 153 -11.08 7.10 8.89
CA TYR A 153 -11.90 6.26 8.04
C TYR A 153 -13.13 5.78 8.81
N SER A 154 -14.29 5.94 8.19
CA SER A 154 -15.60 5.51 8.68
C SER A 154 -15.77 3.99 8.64
N GLU A 155 -15.08 3.33 7.71
CA GLU A 155 -15.16 1.89 7.49
C GLU A 155 -13.77 1.32 7.21
N VAL A 156 -13.42 0.21 7.85
CA VAL A 156 -12.19 -0.54 7.61
C VAL A 156 -12.51 -2.04 7.66
N GLU A 157 -12.59 -2.63 6.48
CA GLU A 157 -12.86 -4.05 6.27
C GLU A 157 -11.58 -4.77 5.87
N GLU A 158 -11.19 -5.78 6.65
CA GLU A 158 -10.10 -6.68 6.33
C GLU A 158 -10.69 -8.02 5.94
N SER A 159 -10.44 -8.41 4.70
CA SER A 159 -10.77 -9.72 4.21
C SER A 159 -9.53 -10.31 3.55
N THR A 160 -8.58 -10.75 4.38
CA THR A 160 -7.34 -11.45 4.01
C THR A 160 -7.23 -12.85 4.59
N ASN A 161 -6.38 -13.70 4.01
CA ASN A 161 -6.02 -15.01 4.55
C ASN A 161 -4.52 -15.26 4.31
N LEU A 162 -3.80 -15.75 5.32
CA LEU A 162 -2.37 -16.04 5.24
C LEU A 162 -2.06 -17.50 4.86
N LEU A 163 -3.04 -18.40 4.98
CA LEU A 163 -2.85 -19.86 4.91
C LEU A 163 -3.52 -20.52 3.70
N PHE A 164 -4.61 -19.94 3.17
CA PHE A 164 -5.30 -20.45 1.98
C PHE A 164 -5.62 -19.32 1.00
N ASP A 165 -5.50 -19.62 -0.29
CA ASP A 165 -5.86 -18.77 -1.42
C ASP A 165 -7.31 -18.28 -1.30
N LYS A 166 -7.52 -16.99 -1.57
CA LYS A 166 -8.85 -16.42 -1.48
C LYS A 166 -9.65 -16.75 -2.73
N SER A 167 -10.86 -17.24 -2.50
CA SER A 167 -11.78 -17.63 -3.56
C SER A 167 -12.16 -16.45 -4.46
N MET A 168 -12.60 -16.78 -5.67
CA MET A 168 -13.20 -15.85 -6.62
C MET A 168 -14.28 -14.94 -5.98
N LYS A 169 -15.06 -15.46 -5.02
CA LYS A 169 -16.03 -14.66 -4.25
C LYS A 169 -15.37 -13.46 -3.58
N ASN A 170 -14.24 -13.68 -2.90
CA ASN A 170 -13.55 -12.63 -2.20
C ASN A 170 -12.94 -11.57 -3.14
N PHE A 171 -12.41 -12.00 -4.28
CA PHE A 171 -11.94 -11.04 -5.29
C PHE A 171 -13.12 -10.19 -5.80
N PHE A 172 -14.28 -10.79 -6.06
CA PHE A 172 -15.46 -10.04 -6.47
C PHE A 172 -16.02 -9.11 -5.38
N GLU A 173 -15.85 -9.44 -4.09
CA GLU A 173 -16.12 -8.52 -2.98
C GLU A 173 -15.17 -7.31 -3.02
N ALA A 174 -13.87 -7.51 -3.27
CA ALA A 174 -12.91 -6.41 -3.44
C ALA A 174 -13.29 -5.50 -4.62
N VAL A 175 -13.69 -6.10 -5.75
CA VAL A 175 -14.20 -5.38 -6.93
C VAL A 175 -15.47 -4.58 -6.58
N SER A 176 -16.39 -5.17 -5.82
CA SER A 176 -17.61 -4.51 -5.37
C SER A 176 -17.30 -3.32 -4.46
N ALA A 177 -16.41 -3.51 -3.48
CA ALA A 177 -15.89 -2.45 -2.62
C ALA A 177 -15.29 -1.30 -3.43
N LYS A 178 -14.48 -1.61 -4.45
CA LYS A 178 -13.90 -0.62 -5.35
C LYS A 178 -14.95 0.17 -6.11
N LYS A 179 -15.94 -0.50 -6.70
CA LYS A 179 -17.08 0.13 -7.39
C LYS A 179 -17.92 1.01 -6.46
N ALA A 180 -18.00 0.66 -5.18
CA ALA A 180 -18.65 1.46 -4.14
C ALA A 180 -17.82 2.67 -3.67
N GLY A 181 -16.74 3.02 -4.37
CA GLY A 181 -15.90 4.19 -4.11
C GLY A 181 -14.91 4.03 -2.94
N LYS A 182 -14.76 2.82 -2.40
CA LYS A 182 -13.76 2.54 -1.36
C LYS A 182 -12.34 2.53 -1.95
N GLN A 183 -11.34 2.89 -1.16
CA GLN A 183 -9.96 2.55 -1.47
C GLN A 183 -9.75 1.06 -1.15
N VAL A 184 -9.10 0.33 -2.06
CA VAL A 184 -8.91 -1.11 -1.94
C VAL A 184 -7.43 -1.43 -2.08
N CYS A 185 -6.85 -1.99 -1.02
CA CYS A 185 -5.50 -2.52 -0.99
C CYS A 185 -5.57 -4.03 -1.15
N LEU A 186 -4.90 -4.60 -2.16
CA LEU A 186 -4.84 -6.04 -2.37
C LEU A 186 -3.58 -6.60 -1.72
N PHE A 187 -3.71 -7.79 -1.13
CA PHE A 187 -2.60 -8.59 -0.65
C PHE A 187 -2.31 -9.69 -1.65
N ILE A 188 -1.12 -9.66 -2.24
CA ILE A 188 -0.74 -10.52 -3.36
C ILE A 188 0.68 -11.07 -3.20
N GLY A 189 1.04 -12.08 -3.99
CA GLY A 189 2.43 -12.44 -4.24
C GLY A 189 3.05 -11.55 -5.32
N ALA A 190 4.14 -10.84 -5.03
CA ALA A 190 4.83 -9.90 -5.92
C ALA A 190 5.31 -10.54 -7.24
N ARG A 191 5.53 -11.87 -7.25
CA ARG A 191 5.88 -12.63 -8.46
C ARG A 191 4.83 -12.50 -9.57
N LEU A 192 3.58 -12.19 -9.22
CA LEU A 192 2.53 -11.86 -10.19
C LEU A 192 2.93 -10.69 -11.11
N LEU A 193 3.71 -9.74 -10.60
CA LEU A 193 4.04 -8.47 -11.26
C LEU A 193 5.42 -8.48 -11.94
N GLN A 194 6.20 -9.56 -11.82
CA GLN A 194 7.57 -9.59 -12.37
C GLN A 194 7.60 -9.95 -13.87
N PRO A 195 8.44 -9.29 -14.68
CA PRO A 195 8.60 -9.65 -16.09
C PRO A 195 9.28 -11.01 -16.29
N ALA A 196 8.57 -11.94 -16.96
CA ALA A 196 9.02 -13.19 -17.59
C ALA A 196 9.54 -14.37 -16.73
N GLY A 197 9.05 -15.54 -17.13
CA GLY A 197 9.12 -16.84 -16.46
C GLY A 197 7.72 -17.18 -15.96
N ASN A 198 6.99 -18.09 -16.63
CA ASN A 198 5.70 -18.58 -16.13
C ASN A 198 5.93 -18.96 -14.67
N PRO A 199 5.40 -18.21 -13.67
CA PRO A 199 5.58 -18.64 -12.31
C PRO A 199 4.88 -19.99 -12.25
N LYS A 200 5.66 -21.04 -11.95
CA LYS A 200 5.14 -22.42 -11.97
C LYS A 200 3.88 -22.42 -11.13
N LYS A 201 2.79 -23.01 -11.65
CA LYS A 201 1.57 -23.23 -10.87
C LYS A 201 1.96 -23.70 -9.47
N GLY A 202 1.61 -22.92 -8.46
CA GLY A 202 2.14 -23.12 -7.12
C GLY A 202 1.74 -21.99 -6.19
N LYS A 203 1.35 -22.36 -4.96
CA LYS A 203 0.99 -21.42 -3.91
C LYS A 203 2.26 -20.74 -3.39
N PHE A 204 2.57 -19.54 -3.90
CA PHE A 204 3.65 -18.72 -3.38
C PHE A 204 3.10 -17.77 -2.31
N PRO A 205 3.69 -17.74 -1.10
CA PRO A 205 3.14 -16.95 0.01
C PRO A 205 2.95 -15.49 -0.39
N ALA A 206 1.93 -14.86 0.18
CA ALA A 206 1.73 -13.44 0.06
C ALA A 206 2.92 -12.66 0.63
N ASP A 207 3.48 -11.74 -0.14
CA ASP A 207 4.64 -10.95 0.27
C ASP A 207 4.51 -9.47 -0.11
N HIS A 208 3.36 -9.03 -0.66
CA HIS A 208 3.25 -7.68 -1.20
C HIS A 208 1.87 -7.05 -1.11
N TRP A 209 1.86 -5.74 -0.85
CA TRP A 209 0.67 -4.90 -0.85
C TRP A 209 0.66 -3.98 -2.06
N VAL A 210 -0.50 -3.89 -2.71
CA VAL A 210 -0.75 -2.99 -3.84
C VAL A 210 -2.09 -2.28 -3.65
N ILE A 211 -2.32 -1.16 -4.35
CA ILE A 211 -3.61 -0.44 -4.31
C ILE A 211 -4.28 -0.55 -5.67
N MET A 212 -5.61 -0.67 -5.70
CA MET A 212 -6.37 -0.49 -6.94
C MET A 212 -6.53 1.03 -7.25
N PRO A 213 -5.96 1.55 -8.37
CA PRO A 213 -6.11 2.95 -8.80
C PRO A 213 -7.56 3.45 -8.77
N SER A 214 -7.81 4.73 -8.54
CA SER A 214 -9.18 5.29 -8.48
C SER A 214 -10.06 4.86 -9.66
N GLU A 215 -9.51 4.92 -10.88
CA GLU A 215 -10.20 4.63 -12.14
C GLU A 215 -9.90 3.21 -12.68
N THR A 216 -9.67 2.22 -11.81
CA THR A 216 -9.35 0.85 -12.28
C THR A 216 -10.46 0.28 -13.17
N LYS A 217 -10.11 -0.01 -14.41
CA LYS A 217 -10.92 -0.82 -15.32
C LYS A 217 -10.55 -2.28 -15.14
N ILE A 218 -11.49 -3.08 -14.63
CA ILE A 218 -11.31 -4.52 -14.44
C ILE A 218 -12.07 -5.24 -15.54
N LEU A 219 -11.32 -5.93 -16.41
CA LEU A 219 -11.89 -6.70 -17.50
C LEU A 219 -11.72 -8.20 -17.23
N LEU A 220 -12.80 -8.95 -17.45
CA LEU A 220 -12.82 -10.41 -17.41
C LEU A 220 -13.33 -10.91 -18.77
N GLY A 221 -12.52 -11.69 -19.47
CA GLY A 221 -12.80 -12.12 -20.85
C GLY A 221 -12.93 -10.94 -21.82
N GLY A 222 -12.18 -9.86 -21.59
CA GLY A 222 -12.23 -8.62 -22.38
C GLY A 222 -13.45 -7.73 -22.14
N LYS A 223 -14.35 -8.10 -21.21
CA LYS A 223 -15.55 -7.32 -20.87
C LYS A 223 -15.42 -6.70 -19.48
N PRO A 224 -15.98 -5.50 -19.22
CA PRO A 224 -16.03 -4.96 -17.87
C PRO A 224 -16.65 -5.97 -16.91
N ILE A 225 -16.00 -6.24 -15.78
CA ILE A 225 -16.41 -7.31 -14.86
C ILE A 225 -17.86 -7.13 -14.34
N GLY A 226 -18.39 -5.90 -14.34
CA GLY A 226 -19.80 -5.63 -13.99
C GLY A 226 -20.84 -6.12 -14.99
N THR A 227 -20.43 -6.47 -16.22
CA THR A 227 -21.33 -6.98 -17.26
C THR A 227 -21.24 -8.50 -17.43
N VAL A 228 -20.41 -9.17 -16.63
CA VAL A 228 -20.22 -10.62 -16.67
C VAL A 228 -21.15 -11.28 -15.66
N VAL A 229 -21.78 -12.40 -16.03
CA VAL A 229 -22.64 -13.16 -15.11
C VAL A 229 -21.78 -13.86 -14.06
N THR A 230 -21.75 -13.30 -12.85
CA THR A 230 -20.96 -13.82 -11.72
C THR A 230 -21.78 -14.69 -10.78
N ASN A 231 -22.74 -15.48 -11.27
CA ASN A 231 -23.46 -16.44 -10.41
C ASN A 231 -22.49 -17.50 -9.89
N LEU A 232 -22.00 -17.33 -8.67
CA LEU A 232 -21.01 -18.23 -8.08
C LEU A 232 -21.62 -19.52 -7.51
N GLN A 233 -22.94 -19.68 -7.51
CA GLN A 233 -23.59 -20.90 -7.01
C GLN A 233 -23.46 -22.05 -8.01
N ASP A 234 -23.49 -21.74 -9.31
CA ASP A 234 -23.35 -22.69 -10.42
C ASP A 234 -21.88 -23.12 -10.64
N PRO A 235 -21.53 -24.42 -10.48
CA PRO A 235 -20.18 -24.94 -10.73
C PRO A 235 -19.65 -24.72 -12.15
N GLU A 236 -20.49 -24.83 -13.18
CA GLU A 236 -20.06 -24.66 -14.57
C GLU A 236 -19.76 -23.19 -14.86
N ASN A 237 -20.59 -22.28 -14.34
CA ASN A 237 -20.29 -20.86 -14.40
C ASN A 237 -18.97 -20.52 -13.67
N ARG A 238 -18.71 -21.10 -12.49
CA ARG A 238 -17.43 -20.90 -11.79
C ARG A 238 -16.23 -21.36 -12.61
N LYS A 239 -16.35 -22.53 -13.25
CA LYS A 239 -15.30 -23.10 -14.12
C LYS A 239 -15.06 -22.21 -15.35
N ALA A 240 -16.13 -21.72 -15.98
CA ALA A 240 -16.04 -20.81 -17.11
C ALA A 240 -15.36 -19.48 -16.74
N LEU A 241 -15.75 -18.86 -15.61
CA LEU A 241 -15.15 -17.61 -15.13
C LEU A 241 -13.65 -17.76 -14.84
N LYS A 242 -13.26 -18.85 -14.20
CA LYS A 242 -11.86 -19.16 -13.89
C LYS A 242 -10.96 -19.19 -15.14
N ALA A 243 -11.49 -19.67 -16.26
CA ALA A 243 -10.76 -19.76 -17.52
C ALA A 243 -10.68 -18.43 -18.31
N MET A 244 -11.46 -17.40 -17.92
CA MET A 244 -11.44 -16.11 -18.59
C MET A 244 -10.18 -15.31 -18.24
N THR A 245 -9.68 -14.55 -19.22
CA THR A 245 -8.55 -13.63 -19.03
C THR A 245 -8.95 -12.48 -18.10
N LEU A 246 -8.11 -12.17 -17.12
CA LEU A 246 -8.29 -11.07 -16.18
C LEU A 246 -7.25 -9.99 -16.46
N THR A 247 -7.69 -8.76 -16.62
CA THR A 247 -6.80 -7.60 -16.79
C THR A 247 -7.30 -6.42 -15.95
N PHE A 248 -6.37 -5.78 -15.25
CA PHE A 248 -6.56 -4.52 -14.52
C PHE A 248 -5.20 -3.99 -14.07
N ASP A 249 -5.17 -2.72 -13.66
CA ASP A 249 -3.96 -2.09 -13.16
C ASP A 249 -3.96 -1.97 -11.64
N VAL A 250 -2.77 -1.98 -11.05
CA VAL A 250 -2.49 -1.71 -9.64
C VAL A 250 -1.45 -0.59 -9.48
N GLN A 251 -1.47 0.08 -8.34
CA GLN A 251 -0.45 1.05 -7.94
C GLN A 251 0.57 0.36 -7.06
N THR A 252 1.83 0.35 -7.49
CA THR A 252 2.94 -0.16 -6.69
C THR A 252 4.29 0.32 -7.23
N TRP A 253 5.33 0.31 -6.39
CA TRP A 253 6.71 0.67 -6.77
C TRP A 253 6.88 2.03 -7.48
N GLY A 254 5.95 2.95 -7.31
CA GLY A 254 5.95 4.26 -7.98
C GLY A 254 5.23 4.29 -9.34
N ASP A 255 4.76 3.14 -9.82
CA ASP A 255 3.94 3.01 -11.01
C ASP A 255 2.45 3.26 -10.66
N PRO A 256 1.78 4.24 -11.30
CA PRO A 256 0.35 4.51 -11.08
C PRO A 256 -0.60 3.49 -11.71
N ALA A 257 -0.12 2.65 -12.64
CA ALA A 257 -0.96 1.79 -13.46
C ALA A 257 -0.17 0.54 -13.93
N MET A 258 0.42 -0.20 -12.99
CA MET A 258 1.09 -1.45 -13.27
C MET A 258 0.06 -2.53 -13.60
N ALA A 259 0.07 -3.02 -14.83
CA ALA A 259 -0.83 -4.09 -15.26
C ALA A 259 -0.55 -5.38 -14.47
N VAL A 260 -1.59 -6.03 -13.92
CA VAL A 260 -1.39 -7.29 -13.18
C VAL A 260 -0.93 -8.46 -14.05
N ASP A 261 -1.10 -8.34 -15.37
CA ASP A 261 -0.67 -9.31 -16.36
C ASP A 261 0.63 -8.90 -17.06
N GLN A 262 1.35 -7.90 -16.53
CA GLN A 262 2.61 -7.39 -17.10
C GLN A 262 3.63 -8.49 -17.42
N GLY A 263 3.73 -9.49 -16.53
CA GLY A 263 4.64 -10.63 -16.70
C GLY A 263 4.07 -11.80 -17.51
N ARG A 264 2.75 -11.82 -17.78
CA ARG A 264 2.04 -12.98 -18.32
C ARG A 264 0.84 -12.57 -19.18
N LYS A 265 1.04 -12.55 -20.50
CA LYS A 265 -0.06 -12.37 -21.45
C LYS A 265 -1.14 -13.44 -21.23
N GLY A 266 -2.39 -13.01 -21.15
CA GLY A 266 -3.53 -13.92 -20.99
C GLY A 266 -3.63 -14.54 -19.60
N LEU A 267 -3.14 -13.86 -18.55
CA LEU A 267 -3.39 -14.21 -17.15
C LEU A 267 -4.89 -14.50 -16.96
N THR A 268 -5.24 -15.73 -16.59
CA THR A 268 -6.64 -16.08 -16.31
C THR A 268 -7.03 -15.66 -14.89
N LEU A 269 -8.33 -15.63 -14.60
CA LEU A 269 -8.81 -15.43 -13.23
C LEU A 269 -8.27 -16.51 -12.28
N GLU A 270 -8.23 -17.77 -12.71
CA GLU A 270 -7.63 -18.85 -11.91
C GLU A 270 -6.16 -18.58 -11.60
N ASP A 271 -5.38 -18.15 -12.60
CA ASP A 271 -3.98 -17.83 -12.41
C ASP A 271 -3.76 -16.66 -11.45
N PHE A 272 -4.62 -15.63 -11.49
CA PHE A 272 -4.56 -14.53 -10.54
C PHE A 272 -4.85 -14.98 -9.11
N LEU A 273 -5.85 -15.87 -8.94
CA LEU A 273 -6.27 -16.35 -7.63
C LEU A 273 -5.18 -17.15 -6.91
N ASP A 274 -4.27 -17.80 -7.66
CA ASP A 274 -3.08 -18.47 -7.11
C ASP A 274 -2.11 -17.51 -6.38
N PHE A 275 -2.17 -16.21 -6.69
CA PHE A 275 -1.35 -15.16 -6.08
C PHE A 275 -2.16 -14.19 -5.21
N TYR A 276 -3.46 -14.44 -5.02
CA TYR A 276 -4.38 -13.52 -4.35
C TYR A 276 -4.73 -13.98 -2.94
N TYR A 277 -4.39 -13.12 -1.97
CA TYR A 277 -4.52 -13.40 -0.54
C TYR A 277 -5.55 -12.52 0.16
N GLY A 278 -6.31 -11.75 -0.62
CA GLY A 278 -7.42 -10.94 -0.16
C GLY A 278 -7.17 -9.45 -0.26
N TYR A 279 -7.98 -8.70 0.49
CA TYR A 279 -7.98 -7.25 0.42
C TYR A 279 -8.27 -6.60 1.76
N ILE A 280 -7.89 -5.34 1.87
CA ILE A 280 -8.41 -4.39 2.85
C ILE A 280 -9.13 -3.29 2.07
N SER A 281 -10.35 -2.95 2.48
CA SER A 281 -11.06 -1.78 1.94
C SER A 281 -11.34 -0.75 3.02
N ILE A 282 -11.26 0.52 2.64
CA ILE A 282 -11.46 1.66 3.53
C ILE A 282 -12.32 2.76 2.89
N ARG A 283 -13.09 3.47 3.73
CA ARG A 283 -13.96 4.59 3.33
C ARG A 283 -13.82 5.78 4.27
#